data_AF-A0A4Y3VVL9-F1
#
_entry.id   AF-A0A4Y3VVL9-F1
#
_cell.length_a   1.000
_cell.length_b   1.000
_cell.length_c   1.000
_cell.angle_alpha   90.00
_cell.angle_beta   90.00
_cell.angle_gamma   90.00
#
_symmetry.space_group_name_H-M   'P 1'
#
loop_
_entity.id
_entity.type
_entity.pdbx_description
1 polymer ?
#
loop_
_entity_poly.entity_id
_entity_poly.type
_entity_poly.pdbx_seq_one_letter_code
_entity_poly.pdbx_strand_id
1 'polypeptide(L)'
;MPGTPLHLSVGARFDVLDVPAEAGLAGLRHLVPGSPVAVHGDRMRLLVAPGSADELPGVLDWLEWGGLPLDLRVIGGDGGSGVMEAPVLPAVAAGRCAGEGRSLQGAAVWLRPPEPGCEVEASLPTLSAMGGVGGAPDLVRLVDTVATHCHRIRLRRACAQALAFS
;
A
#
# COMPACT_ATOMS: atom_id res chain seq x y z
N MET A 1 27.03 6.77 11.93
CA MET A 1 26.07 7.69 11.27
C MET A 1 24.90 6.85 10.77
N PRO A 2 23.67 7.01 11.28
CA PRO A 2 22.53 6.34 10.64
C PRO A 2 22.42 6.90 9.22
N GLY A 3 22.52 6.02 8.22
CA GLY A 3 22.27 6.41 6.83
C GLY A 3 20.87 6.98 6.73
N THR A 4 20.74 8.17 6.14
CA THR A 4 19.46 8.84 5.91
C THR A 4 18.48 7.84 5.29
N PRO A 5 17.28 7.64 5.86
CA PRO A 5 16.32 6.72 5.29
C PRO A 5 16.07 7.12 3.83
N LEU A 6 16.17 6.13 2.93
CA LEU A 6 15.83 6.34 1.53
C LEU A 6 14.35 6.66 1.46
N HIS A 7 13.97 7.51 0.52
CA HIS A 7 12.60 7.95 0.37
C HIS A 7 12.16 7.67 -1.07
N LEU A 8 10.94 7.19 -1.21
CA LEU A 8 10.29 6.89 -2.48
C LEU A 8 9.27 7.98 -2.79
N SER A 9 9.39 8.60 -3.96
CA SER A 9 8.39 9.54 -4.48
C SER A 9 7.15 8.77 -4.95
N VAL A 10 6.02 9.06 -4.31
CA VAL A 10 4.69 8.52 -4.62
C VAL A 10 3.95 9.51 -5.54
N GLY A 11 3.05 9.02 -6.39
CA GLY A 11 2.22 9.83 -7.30
C GLY A 11 2.78 10.01 -8.72
N ALA A 12 4.07 9.74 -8.93
CA ALA A 12 4.69 9.88 -10.26
C ALA A 12 4.80 8.57 -11.05
N ARG A 13 5.12 7.47 -10.35
CA ARG A 13 5.35 6.14 -10.97
C ARG A 13 4.43 5.06 -10.40
N PHE A 14 3.92 5.28 -9.21
CA PHE A 14 3.02 4.40 -8.49
C PHE A 14 2.30 5.23 -7.44
N ASP A 15 1.08 4.81 -7.11
CA ASP A 15 0.35 5.32 -5.96
C ASP A 15 0.41 4.30 -4.83
N VAL A 16 0.20 4.76 -3.60
CA VAL A 16 0.26 3.89 -2.43
C VAL A 16 -1.04 3.97 -1.65
N LEU A 17 -1.69 2.80 -1.51
CA LEU A 17 -2.83 2.60 -0.62
C LEU A 17 -2.32 2.02 0.71
N ASP A 18 -2.46 2.79 1.78
CA ASP A 18 -2.17 2.38 3.15
C ASP A 18 -3.46 1.91 3.83
N VAL A 19 -3.48 0.65 4.25
CA VAL A 19 -4.67 -0.07 4.75
C VAL A 19 -4.30 -0.93 5.96
N PRO A 20 -5.26 -1.40 6.78
CA PRO A 20 -4.96 -2.35 7.85
C PRO A 20 -4.38 -3.63 7.24
N ALA A 21 -3.40 -4.25 7.89
CA ALA A 21 -2.70 -5.42 7.35
C ALA A 21 -3.64 -6.59 7.03
N GLU A 22 -4.66 -6.84 7.87
CA GLU A 22 -5.68 -7.88 7.60
C GLU A 22 -6.49 -7.55 6.32
N ALA A 23 -6.80 -6.28 6.08
CA ALA A 23 -7.55 -5.86 4.90
C ALA A 23 -6.69 -5.89 3.62
N GLY A 24 -5.45 -5.41 3.72
CA GLY A 24 -4.48 -5.45 2.61
C GLY A 24 -4.17 -6.88 2.17
N LEU A 25 -3.98 -7.80 3.14
CA LEU A 25 -3.75 -9.22 2.86
C LEU A 25 -4.89 -9.84 2.04
N ALA A 26 -6.13 -9.53 2.40
CA ALA A 26 -7.29 -10.00 1.65
C ALA A 26 -7.31 -9.44 0.22
N GLY A 27 -6.87 -8.19 0.04
CA GLY A 27 -6.78 -7.51 -1.26
C GLY A 27 -5.69 -8.05 -2.19
N LEU A 28 -4.63 -8.69 -1.67
CA LEU A 28 -3.50 -9.15 -2.49
C LEU A 28 -3.88 -10.08 -3.64
N ARG A 29 -5.00 -10.81 -3.52
CA ARG A 29 -5.51 -11.70 -4.58
C ARG A 29 -5.92 -10.98 -5.87
N HIS A 30 -6.18 -9.69 -5.78
CA HIS A 30 -6.55 -8.82 -6.92
C HIS A 30 -5.36 -8.03 -7.45
N LEU A 31 -4.21 -8.14 -6.79
CA LEU A 31 -2.96 -7.61 -7.31
C LEU A 31 -2.27 -8.65 -8.17
N VAL A 32 -1.45 -8.16 -9.09
CA VAL A 32 -0.67 -9.03 -9.94
C VAL A 32 0.38 -9.76 -9.10
N PRO A 33 0.66 -11.03 -9.43
CA PRO A 33 1.85 -11.70 -8.92
C PRO A 33 3.11 -10.84 -9.12
N GLY A 34 3.80 -10.51 -8.04
CA GLY A 34 4.99 -9.63 -8.08
C GLY A 34 4.71 -8.15 -7.81
N SER A 35 3.45 -7.72 -7.65
CA SER A 35 3.16 -6.34 -7.24
C SER A 35 3.84 -6.01 -5.90
N PRO A 36 4.56 -4.88 -5.82
CA PRO A 36 5.33 -4.54 -4.63
C PRO A 36 4.42 -4.22 -3.45
N VAL A 37 4.74 -4.79 -2.30
CA VAL A 37 3.95 -4.63 -1.06
C VAL A 37 4.89 -4.47 0.10
N ALA A 38 4.61 -3.49 0.96
CA ALA A 38 5.33 -3.26 2.20
C ALA A 38 4.39 -3.34 3.41
N VAL A 39 4.93 -3.73 4.56
CA VAL A 39 4.23 -3.71 5.85
C VAL A 39 4.93 -2.76 6.79
N HIS A 40 4.15 -1.96 7.51
CA HIS A 40 4.62 -1.02 8.51
C HIS A 40 3.72 -1.14 9.75
N GLY A 41 4.20 -1.88 10.76
CA GLY A 41 3.40 -2.19 11.95
C GLY A 41 2.17 -3.03 11.61
N ASP A 42 0.98 -2.52 11.96
CA ASP A 42 -0.32 -3.13 11.66
C ASP A 42 -0.93 -2.66 10.33
N ARG A 43 -0.16 -1.90 9.54
CA ARG A 43 -0.57 -1.35 8.25
C ARG A 43 0.17 -2.03 7.10
N MET A 44 -0.51 -2.17 5.98
CA MET A 44 0.05 -2.65 4.72
C MET A 44 -0.06 -1.54 3.67
N ARG A 45 1.04 -1.33 2.94
CA ARG A 45 1.17 -0.36 1.86
C ARG A 45 1.20 -1.13 0.55
N LEU A 46 0.14 -0.98 -0.23
CA LEU A 46 -0.02 -1.59 -1.55
C LEU A 46 0.39 -0.57 -2.61
N LEU A 47 1.43 -0.90 -3.39
CA LEU A 47 1.84 -0.06 -4.51
C LEU A 47 0.98 -0.44 -5.72
N VAL A 48 0.19 0.52 -6.19
CA VAL A 48 -0.76 0.37 -7.29
C VAL A 48 -0.37 1.27 -8.48
N ALA A 49 -1.04 1.08 -9.61
CA ALA A 49 -0.78 1.84 -10.82
C ALA A 49 -0.92 3.36 -10.56
N PRO A 50 -0.11 4.20 -11.20
CA PRO A 50 -0.22 5.65 -11.08
C PRO A 50 -1.62 6.12 -11.55
N GLY A 51 -2.21 7.08 -10.85
CA GLY A 51 -3.57 7.58 -11.07
C GLY A 51 -4.65 6.88 -10.23
N SER A 52 -4.34 5.75 -9.59
CA SER A 52 -5.27 5.06 -8.68
C SER A 52 -5.67 5.93 -7.48
N ALA A 53 -4.79 6.81 -7.02
CA ALA A 53 -5.05 7.79 -5.97
C ALA A 53 -6.20 8.74 -6.36
N ASP A 54 -6.20 9.21 -7.60
CA ASP A 54 -7.19 10.15 -8.13
C ASP A 54 -8.51 9.46 -8.48
N GLU A 55 -8.45 8.19 -8.92
CA GLU A 55 -9.63 7.38 -9.22
C GLU A 55 -10.35 6.86 -7.97
N LEU A 56 -9.61 6.63 -6.88
CA LEU A 56 -10.12 6.00 -5.66
C LEU A 56 -11.37 6.68 -5.09
N PRO A 57 -11.47 8.02 -4.96
CA PRO A 57 -12.69 8.65 -4.46
C PRO A 57 -13.92 8.32 -5.31
N GLY A 58 -13.77 8.30 -6.65
CA GLY A 58 -14.85 7.94 -7.57
C GLY A 58 -15.23 6.46 -7.46
N VAL A 59 -14.26 5.57 -7.29
CA VAL A 59 -14.51 4.14 -7.06
C VAL A 59 -15.23 3.90 -5.73
N LEU A 60 -14.79 4.58 -4.66
CA LEU A 60 -15.43 4.47 -3.34
C LEU A 60 -16.86 5.01 -3.36
N ASP A 61 -17.11 6.11 -4.06
CA ASP A 61 -18.46 6.65 -4.23
C ASP A 61 -19.36 5.69 -5.02
N TRP A 62 -18.86 5.17 -6.14
CA TRP A 62 -19.59 4.20 -6.96
C TRP A 62 -19.92 2.90 -6.21
N LEU A 63 -19.02 2.44 -5.35
CA LEU A 63 -19.23 1.28 -4.49
C LEU A 63 -20.04 1.59 -3.21
N GLU A 64 -20.51 2.83 -3.04
CA GLU A 64 -21.24 3.31 -1.85
C GLU A 64 -20.42 3.26 -0.54
N TRP A 65 -19.10 3.09 -0.65
CA TRP A 65 -18.17 3.11 0.47
C TRP A 65 -17.71 4.53 0.87
N GLY A 66 -17.88 5.53 0.00
CA GLY A 66 -17.33 6.88 0.15
C GLY A 66 -17.77 7.66 1.41
N GLY A 67 -18.95 7.35 1.95
CA GLY A 67 -19.46 7.96 3.19
C GLY A 67 -19.00 7.26 4.47
N LEU A 68 -18.32 6.12 4.38
CA LEU A 68 -17.93 5.32 5.53
C LEU A 68 -16.50 5.65 5.97
N PRO A 69 -16.24 5.76 7.29
CA PRO A 69 -14.90 6.00 7.82
C PRO A 69 -14.07 4.72 7.72
N LEU A 70 -13.63 4.40 6.50
CA LEU A 70 -12.72 3.31 6.21
C LEU A 70 -11.32 3.71 6.65
N ASP A 71 -10.59 2.79 7.28
CA ASP A 71 -9.19 2.99 7.64
C ASP A 71 -8.26 2.80 6.42
N LEU A 72 -8.67 3.30 5.26
CA LEU A 72 -7.95 3.28 4.00
C LEU A 72 -7.43 4.70 3.74
N ARG A 73 -6.14 4.83 3.44
CA ARG A 73 -5.48 6.11 3.20
C ARG A 73 -4.69 6.06 1.90
N VAL A 74 -4.66 7.16 1.18
CA VAL A 74 -3.75 7.34 0.05
C VAL A 74 -2.52 8.08 0.56
N ILE A 75 -1.33 7.55 0.30
CA ILE A 75 -0.09 8.28 0.54
C ILE A 75 0.26 9.03 -0.75
N GLY A 76 0.38 10.36 -0.67
CA GLY A 76 0.72 11.19 -1.82
C GLY A 76 -0.43 11.55 -2.75
N GLY A 77 -1.68 11.45 -2.27
CA GLY A 77 -2.87 11.88 -3.02
C GLY A 77 -3.46 13.16 -2.44
N ASP A 78 -3.27 14.27 -3.16
CA ASP A 78 -3.96 15.59 -3.10
C ASP A 78 -3.19 16.70 -3.87
N GLY A 79 -2.41 16.35 -4.90
CA GLY A 79 -1.66 17.32 -5.73
C GLY A 79 -0.25 17.65 -5.23
N GLY A 80 0.24 16.98 -4.18
CA GLY A 80 1.62 17.07 -3.71
C GLY A 80 2.41 15.79 -3.96
N SER A 81 3.71 15.92 -4.27
CA SER A 81 4.64 14.78 -4.29
C SER A 81 4.70 14.15 -2.90
N GLY A 82 3.97 13.06 -2.70
CA GLY A 82 4.03 12.28 -1.48
C GLY A 82 5.37 11.59 -1.35
N VAL A 83 5.95 11.63 -0.16
CA VAL A 83 7.20 10.93 0.11
C VAL A 83 6.91 9.81 1.09
N MET A 84 7.18 8.57 0.67
CA MET A 84 7.11 7.40 1.52
C MET A 84 8.53 6.99 1.94
N GLU A 85 8.75 6.73 3.22
CA GLU A 85 10.00 6.11 3.67
C GLU A 85 10.18 4.75 2.98
N ALA A 86 11.32 4.55 2.33
CA ALA A 86 11.64 3.35 1.59
C ALA A 86 11.67 2.15 2.55
N PRO A 87 10.85 1.12 2.31
CA PRO A 87 10.86 -0.06 3.14
C PRO A 87 12.23 -0.74 3.11
N VAL A 88 12.66 -1.20 4.27
CA VAL A 88 13.91 -1.94 4.44
C VAL A 88 13.76 -3.31 3.78
N LEU A 89 14.78 -3.71 3.01
CA LEU A 89 14.84 -5.07 2.45
C LEU A 89 14.98 -6.10 3.59
N PRO A 90 14.25 -7.23 3.56
CA PRO A 90 14.31 -8.26 4.60
C PRO A 90 15.73 -8.76 4.92
N ALA A 91 16.58 -8.95 3.89
CA ALA A 91 17.98 -9.36 4.05
C ALA A 91 18.82 -8.33 4.82
N VAL A 92 18.52 -7.05 4.62
CA VAL A 92 19.21 -5.93 5.28
C VAL A 92 18.67 -5.71 6.70
N ALA A 93 17.39 -6.01 6.95
CA ALA A 93 16.83 -6.01 8.30
C ALA A 93 17.45 -7.14 9.15
N ALA A 94 17.58 -8.35 8.60
CA ALA A 94 18.19 -9.49 9.28
C ALA A 94 19.68 -9.25 9.64
N GLY A 95 20.45 -8.62 8.75
CA GLY A 95 21.85 -8.27 9.01
C GLY A 95 22.05 -7.16 10.07
N ARG A 96 21.07 -6.26 10.23
CA ARG A 96 21.10 -5.21 11.26
C ARG A 96 20.63 -5.68 12.64
N CYS A 97 19.87 -6.77 12.71
CA CYS A 97 19.49 -7.40 13.98
C CYS A 97 20.64 -8.20 14.62
N ALA A 98 21.71 -8.49 13.88
CA ALA A 98 22.87 -9.24 14.38
C ALA A 98 23.91 -8.37 15.10
N GLY A 99 23.81 -7.04 15.01
CA GLY A 99 24.72 -6.09 15.65
C GLY A 99 23.94 -4.91 16.21
N GLU A 100 23.89 -4.82 17.54
CA GLU A 100 23.28 -3.76 18.35
C GLU A 100 21.74 -3.78 18.41
N GLY A 101 21.22 -3.92 19.63
CA GLY A 101 19.80 -4.05 19.99
C GLY A 101 18.96 -2.81 19.70
N ARG A 102 18.82 -2.47 18.42
CA ARG A 102 17.96 -1.41 17.92
C ARG A 102 16.71 -2.06 17.33
N SER A 103 15.62 -1.96 18.06
CA SER A 103 14.30 -2.41 17.64
C SER A 103 13.92 -1.76 16.31
N LEU A 104 13.82 -2.55 15.23
CA LEU A 104 13.18 -2.14 13.97
C LEU A 104 11.64 -1.99 14.12
N GLN A 105 11.12 -1.96 15.35
CA GLN A 105 9.73 -1.65 15.66
C GLN A 105 9.34 -0.32 15.00
N GLY A 106 8.63 -0.39 13.88
CA GLY A 106 8.15 0.77 13.12
C GLY A 106 8.85 1.02 11.78
N ALA A 107 9.86 0.24 11.37
CA ALA A 107 10.39 0.36 10.02
C ALA A 107 9.47 -0.38 9.02
N ALA A 108 9.16 0.25 7.88
CA ALA A 108 8.46 -0.46 6.81
C ALA A 108 9.36 -1.57 6.24
N VAL A 109 8.83 -2.75 5.96
CA VAL A 109 9.58 -3.90 5.42
C VAL A 109 8.91 -4.39 4.14
N TRP A 110 9.69 -4.66 3.10
CA TRP A 110 9.18 -5.27 1.87
C TRP A 110 8.70 -6.70 2.13
N LEU A 111 7.43 -6.99 1.87
CA LEU A 111 6.93 -8.37 1.75
C LEU A 111 7.26 -8.94 0.37
N ARG A 112 7.14 -8.10 -0.66
CA ARG A 112 7.56 -8.39 -2.04
C ARG A 112 8.30 -7.16 -2.54
N PRO A 113 9.64 -7.19 -2.64
CA PRO A 113 10.38 -6.06 -3.18
C PRO A 113 10.04 -5.90 -4.67
N PRO A 114 10.07 -4.67 -5.22
CA PRO A 114 10.01 -4.50 -6.67
C PRO A 114 11.18 -5.23 -7.34
N GLU A 115 10.95 -5.84 -8.50
CA GLU A 115 12.00 -6.55 -9.23
C GLU A 115 13.17 -5.59 -9.56
N PRO A 116 14.42 -5.91 -9.17
CA PRO A 116 15.59 -5.12 -9.53
C PRO A 116 15.79 -5.16 -11.05
N GLY A 117 15.64 -4.02 -11.73
CA GLY A 117 15.67 -3.95 -13.20
C GLY A 117 14.71 -2.93 -13.81
N CYS A 118 13.80 -2.35 -13.02
CA CYS A 118 12.95 -1.23 -13.45
C CYS A 118 13.66 0.14 -13.45
N GLU A 119 14.99 0.17 -13.46
CA GLU A 119 15.76 1.36 -13.88
C GLU A 119 16.06 1.27 -15.37
N VAL A 120 15.11 1.67 -16.22
CA VAL A 120 15.39 1.95 -17.64
C VAL A 120 14.62 3.20 -18.06
N GLU A 121 15.39 4.29 -18.11
CA GLU A 121 15.35 5.42 -19.04
C GLU A 121 14.08 6.28 -19.22
N ALA A 122 14.33 7.58 -19.29
CA ALA A 122 13.49 8.59 -19.92
C ALA A 122 13.45 8.42 -21.46
N SER A 123 13.17 7.21 -21.94
CA SER A 123 12.96 6.93 -23.35
C SER A 123 11.50 6.52 -23.52
N LEU A 124 10.65 7.51 -23.84
CA LEU A 124 9.23 7.35 -24.13
C LEU A 124 9.01 6.24 -25.18
N PRO A 125 8.27 5.16 -24.85
CA PRO A 125 7.65 4.33 -25.86
C PRO A 125 6.33 4.96 -26.30
N THR A 126 6.18 5.12 -27.60
CA THR A 126 4.96 5.58 -28.27
C THR A 126 3.75 4.71 -27.90
N LEU A 127 2.62 5.37 -27.67
CA LEU A 127 1.27 4.97 -27.22
C LEU A 127 0.62 3.63 -27.69
N SER A 128 1.31 2.50 -27.83
CA SER A 128 0.64 1.21 -28.18
C SER A 128 1.34 -0.09 -27.75
N ALA A 129 2.37 -0.07 -26.92
CA ALA A 129 3.02 -1.30 -26.47
C ALA A 129 2.84 -1.53 -24.97
N MET A 130 2.24 -2.68 -24.66
CA MET A 130 2.05 -3.29 -23.33
C MET A 130 0.81 -2.81 -22.55
N GLY A 131 -0.26 -3.61 -22.62
CA GLY A 131 -1.32 -3.58 -21.62
C GLY A 131 -0.71 -3.77 -20.23
N GLY A 132 -0.68 -2.68 -19.46
CA GLY A 132 -0.19 -2.67 -18.09
C GLY A 132 -1.15 -3.44 -17.21
N VAL A 133 -0.95 -4.75 -17.15
CA VAL A 133 -0.92 -5.66 -15.99
C VAL A 133 -1.95 -5.52 -14.84
N GLY A 134 -2.62 -4.40 -14.56
CA GLY A 134 -3.78 -4.35 -13.65
C GLY A 134 -4.72 -3.22 -14.06
N GLY A 135 -5.91 -3.56 -14.54
CA GLY A 135 -6.86 -2.58 -15.08
C GLY A 135 -7.78 -1.96 -14.02
N ALA A 136 -8.56 -0.95 -14.41
CA ALA A 136 -9.70 -0.44 -13.62
C ALA A 136 -10.58 -1.53 -12.97
N PRO A 137 -10.91 -2.67 -13.61
CA PRO A 137 -11.65 -3.76 -12.93
C PRO A 137 -10.89 -4.41 -11.76
N ASP A 138 -9.56 -4.43 -11.79
CA ASP A 138 -8.74 -4.97 -10.71
C ASP A 138 -8.68 -3.99 -9.53
N LEU A 139 -8.62 -2.68 -9.81
CA LEU A 139 -8.71 -1.64 -8.77
C LEU A 139 -10.06 -1.68 -8.05
N VAL A 140 -11.16 -1.79 -8.79
CA VAL A 140 -12.50 -1.93 -8.19
C VAL A 140 -12.60 -3.14 -7.26
N ARG A 141 -12.13 -4.32 -7.71
CA ARG A 141 -12.15 -5.56 -6.90
C ARG A 141 -11.24 -5.46 -5.68
N LEU A 142 -10.08 -4.84 -5.84
CA LEU A 142 -9.15 -4.56 -4.75
C LEU A 142 -9.81 -3.67 -3.70
N VAL A 143 -10.35 -2.51 -4.12
CA VAL A 143 -10.97 -1.51 -3.24
C VAL A 143 -12.18 -2.09 -2.53
N ASP A 144 -13.08 -2.78 -3.24
CA ASP A 144 -14.25 -3.43 -2.63
C ASP A 144 -13.85 -4.44 -1.55
N THR A 145 -12.85 -5.27 -1.84
CA THR A 145 -12.34 -6.26 -0.89
C THR A 145 -11.72 -5.60 0.34
N VAL A 146 -10.85 -4.61 0.12
CA VAL A 146 -10.19 -3.90 1.21
C VAL A 146 -11.21 -3.15 2.05
N ALA A 147 -12.16 -2.44 1.43
CA ALA A 147 -13.24 -1.71 2.11
C ALA A 147 -14.09 -2.65 2.97
N THR A 148 -14.51 -3.79 2.42
CA THR A 148 -15.25 -4.83 3.15
C THR A 148 -14.48 -5.31 4.37
N HIS A 149 -13.18 -5.57 4.24
CA HIS A 149 -12.36 -6.03 5.37
C HIS A 149 -12.09 -4.92 6.39
N CYS A 150 -11.86 -3.68 5.97
CA CYS A 150 -11.77 -2.51 6.84
C CYS A 150 -13.05 -2.35 7.67
N HIS A 151 -14.21 -2.47 7.01
CA HIS A 151 -15.51 -2.40 7.67
C HIS A 151 -15.67 -3.54 8.70
N ARG A 152 -15.30 -4.78 8.34
CA ARG A 152 -15.36 -5.93 9.27
C ARG A 152 -14.48 -5.74 10.50
N ILE A 153 -13.26 -5.23 10.32
CA ILE A 153 -12.33 -4.94 11.44
C ILE A 153 -12.95 -3.88 12.35
N ARG A 154 -13.52 -2.82 11.78
CA ARG A 154 -14.20 -1.77 12.54
C ARG A 154 -15.36 -2.32 13.37
N LEU A 155 -16.23 -3.13 12.75
CA LEU A 155 -17.36 -3.76 13.45
C LEU A 155 -16.89 -4.65 14.60
N ARG A 156 -15.87 -5.49 14.37
CA ARG A 156 -15.30 -6.35 15.42
C ARG A 156 -14.74 -5.56 16.60
N ARG A 157 -14.01 -4.47 16.33
CA ARG A 157 -13.46 -3.59 17.37
C ARG A 157 -14.58 -2.94 18.18
N ALA A 158 -15.64 -2.46 17.52
CA ALA A 158 -16.80 -1.89 18.20
C ALA A 158 -17.52 -2.91 19.10
N CYS A 159 -17.74 -4.15 18.61
CA CYS A 159 -18.33 -5.22 19.41
C CYS A 159 -17.46 -5.59 20.63
N ALA A 160 -16.14 -5.69 20.46
CA ALA A 160 -15.22 -5.99 21.55
C ALA A 160 -15.22 -4.89 22.63
N GLN A 161 -15.30 -3.61 22.21
CA GLN A 161 -15.41 -2.49 23.13
C GLN A 161 -16.72 -2.54 23.92
N ALA A 162 -17.86 -2.79 23.28
CA ALA A 162 -19.15 -2.90 23.96
C ALA A 162 -19.17 -3.99 25.04
N LEU A 163 -18.53 -5.14 24.78
CA LEU A 163 -18.40 -6.23 25.75
C LEU A 163 -17.45 -5.90 26.92
N ALA A 164 -16.48 -5.00 26.73
CA ALA A 164 -15.57 -4.58 27.80
C ALA A 164 -16.21 -3.62 28.81
N PHE A 165 -17.37 -3.05 28.47
CA PHE A 165 -18.17 -2.17 29.34
C PHE A 165 -19.41 -2.87 29.93
N SER A 166 -19.57 -4.17 29.70
CA SER A 166 -20.64 -5.01 30.27
C SER A 166 -20.12 -5.84 31.44
#